data_AF-A0A7K8QS01-F1
#
_entry.id   AF-A0A7K8QS01-F1
#
_cell.length_a   1.000
_cell.length_b   1.000
_cell.length_c   1.000
_cell.angle_alpha   90.00
_cell.angle_beta   90.00
_cell.angle_gamma   90.00
#
_symmetry.space_group_name_H-M   'P 1'
#
loop_
_entity.id
_entity.type
_entity.pdbx_description
1 polymer ?
#
loop_
_entity_poly.entity_id
_entity_poly.type
_entity_poly.pdbx_seq_one_letter_code
_entity_poly.pdbx_strand_id
1 'polypeptide(L)'
;LFAGVDLLIAVGSIIMILGFLGCCGAVKESRCMLLLFFIGLLLILILQVTGGILGAVYRSQAESSLNETLMESVNALKSSSQDFKVFQEKFQKFENENKCCGLLNGPEDWGNNINNPSGSNKICQCQQEKSSPELCFYFQGRYVYKTPCGTVIIKYLKDHLVIIMGI
;
A
#
# COMPACT_ATOMS: atom_id res chain seq x y z
N LEU A 1 -10.62 3.85 1.88
CA LEU A 1 -9.65 4.52 0.97
C LEU A 1 -9.22 5.92 1.45
N PHE A 2 -10.14 6.78 1.94
CA PHE A 2 -9.81 8.15 2.37
C PHE A 2 -8.79 8.22 3.53
N ALA A 3 -8.91 7.34 4.53
CA ALA A 3 -8.05 7.36 5.72
C ALA A 3 -6.54 7.31 5.43
N GLY A 4 -6.11 6.57 4.40
CA GLY A 4 -4.69 6.49 4.03
C GLY A 4 -4.16 7.78 3.39
N VAL A 5 -4.97 8.42 2.54
CA VAL A 5 -4.59 9.69 1.89
C VAL A 5 -4.55 10.81 2.92
N ASP A 6 -5.54 10.88 3.80
CA ASP A 6 -5.60 11.88 4.86
C ASP A 6 -4.40 11.77 5.81
N LEU A 7 -3.98 10.54 6.13
CA LEU A 7 -2.78 10.28 6.93
C LEU A 7 -1.51 10.77 6.23
N LEU A 8 -1.36 10.51 4.93
CA LEU A 8 -0.19 11.00 4.17
C LEU A 8 -0.13 12.53 4.14
N ILE A 9 -1.27 13.20 3.96
CA ILE A 9 -1.36 14.67 3.98
C ILE A 9 -0.98 15.20 5.37
N ALA A 10 -1.50 14.59 6.44
CA ALA A 10 -1.18 14.99 7.81
C ALA A 10 0.31 14.84 8.13
N VAL A 11 0.90 13.68 7.80
CA VAL A 11 2.33 13.42 8.01
C VAL A 11 3.20 14.39 7.22
N GLY A 12 2.89 14.62 5.94
CA GLY A 12 3.62 15.57 5.10
C GLY A 12 3.57 17.00 5.64
N SER A 13 2.42 17.43 6.16
CA SER A 13 2.24 18.75 6.76
C SER A 13 3.08 18.92 8.02
N ILE A 14 3.11 17.91 8.90
CA ILE A 14 3.92 17.94 10.13
C ILE A 14 5.42 18.01 9.78
N ILE A 15 5.88 17.20 8.82
CA ILE A 15 7.27 17.22 8.36
C ILE A 15 7.65 18.59 7.82
N MET A 16 6.78 19.22 7.02
CA MET A 16 7.03 20.56 6.46
C MET A 16 7.18 21.61 7.57
N ILE A 17 6.29 21.60 8.57
CA ILE A 17 6.34 22.54 9.70
C ILE A 17 7.62 22.36 10.52
N LEU A 18 7.96 21.11 10.88
CA LEU A 18 9.17 20.83 11.63
C LEU A 18 10.43 21.19 10.84
N GLY A 19 10.47 20.91 9.54
CA GLY A 19 11.56 21.31 8.67
C GLY A 19 11.73 22.83 8.60
N PHE A 20 10.62 23.58 8.49
CA PHE A 20 10.65 25.04 8.51
C PHE A 20 11.18 25.58 9.85
N LEU A 21 10.69 25.06 10.98
CA LEU A 21 11.14 25.47 12.31
C LEU A 21 12.63 25.18 12.53
N GLY A 22 13.10 24.01 12.09
CA GLY A 22 14.52 23.64 12.17
C GLY A 22 15.39 24.54 11.29
N CYS A 23 15.03 24.69 10.01
CA CYS A 23 15.80 25.48 9.04
C CYS A 23 15.83 26.98 9.43
N CYS A 24 14.66 27.60 9.62
CA CYS A 24 14.59 29.02 9.99
C CYS A 24 15.09 29.29 11.40
N GLY A 25 14.89 28.36 12.34
CA GLY A 25 15.40 28.47 13.71
C GLY A 25 16.93 28.53 13.76
N ALA A 26 17.61 27.71 12.94
CA ALA A 26 19.06 27.74 12.81
C ALA A 26 19.55 29.04 12.15
N VAL A 27 18.96 29.45 11.02
CA VAL A 27 19.39 30.65 10.28
C VAL A 27 19.18 31.94 11.10
N LYS A 28 18.08 32.03 11.85
CA LYS A 28 17.77 33.20 12.69
C LYS A 28 18.40 33.15 14.08
N GLU A 29 19.18 32.10 14.38
CA GLU A 29 19.74 31.84 15.73
C GLU A 29 18.68 31.91 16.84
N SER A 30 17.43 31.55 16.50
CA SER A 30 16.29 31.69 17.39
C SER A 30 16.16 30.46 18.27
N ARG A 31 16.60 30.60 19.52
CA ARG A 31 16.50 29.54 20.54
C ARG A 31 15.07 29.03 20.71
N CYS A 32 14.07 29.91 20.63
CA CYS A 32 12.66 29.53 20.78
C CYS A 32 12.20 28.60 19.64
N MET A 33 12.55 28.91 18.39
CA MET A 33 12.19 28.07 17.23
C MET A 33 12.89 26.71 17.26
N LEU A 34 14.18 26.69 17.63
CA LEU A 34 14.94 25.45 17.79
C LEU A 34 14.42 24.58 18.94
N LEU A 35 13.98 25.20 20.04
CA LEU A 35 13.37 24.49 21.17
C LEU A 35 12.03 23.87 20.77
N LEU A 36 11.18 24.57 20.03
CA LEU A 36 9.93 24.01 19.48
C LEU A 36 10.19 22.83 18.53
N PHE A 37 11.20 22.94 17.67
CA PHE A 37 11.63 21.82 16.81
C PHE A 37 12.06 20.61 17.64
N PHE A 38 12.89 20.81 18.68
CA PHE A 38 13.35 19.73 19.56
C PHE A 38 12.19 19.07 20.31
N ILE A 39 11.27 19.86 20.89
CA ILE A 39 10.08 19.32 21.56
C ILE A 39 9.22 18.52 20.56
N GLY A 40 9.03 19.03 19.34
CA GLY A 40 8.28 18.33 18.29
C GLY A 40 8.88 16.97 17.94
N LEU A 41 10.20 16.90 17.75
CA LEU A 41 10.90 15.63 17.51
C LEU A 41 10.79 14.67 18.69
N LEU A 42 10.91 15.18 19.93
CA LEU A 42 10.80 14.37 21.14
C LEU A 42 9.39 13.77 21.28
N LEU A 43 8.34 14.53 20.98
CA LEU A 43 6.96 14.03 20.95
C LEU A 43 6.77 12.95 19.88
N ILE A 44 7.33 13.13 18.68
CA ILE A 44 7.28 12.11 17.61
C ILE A 44 7.99 10.84 18.06
N LEU A 45 9.15 10.95 18.71
CA LEU A 45 9.88 9.79 19.25
C LEU A 45 9.03 9.01 20.26
N ILE A 46 8.39 9.70 21.20
CA ILE A 46 7.50 9.07 22.19
C ILE A 46 6.33 8.36 21.49
N LEU A 47 5.72 9.01 20.50
CA LEU A 47 4.62 8.42 19.71
C LEU A 47 5.09 7.19 18.93
N GLN A 48 6.28 7.23 18.34
CA GLN A 48 6.84 6.11 17.57
C GLN A 48 7.16 4.91 18.47
N VAL A 49 7.76 5.14 19.66
CA VAL A 49 8.01 4.09 20.64
C VAL A 49 6.71 3.50 21.16
N THR A 50 5.75 4.36 21.53
CA THR A 50 4.43 3.92 22.01
C THR A 50 3.70 3.11 20.93
N GLY A 51 3.68 3.59 19.70
CA GLY A 51 3.10 2.88 18.55
C GLY A 51 3.80 1.55 18.28
N GLY A 52 5.13 1.48 18.40
CA GLY A 52 5.89 0.24 18.26
C GLY A 52 5.54 -0.79 19.35
N ILE A 53 5.44 -0.35 20.61
CA ILE A 53 5.04 -1.22 21.74
C ILE A 53 3.60 -1.72 21.54
N LEU A 54 2.66 -0.81 21.26
CA LEU A 54 1.27 -1.17 21.02
C LEU A 54 1.14 -2.13 19.82
N GLY A 55 1.85 -1.86 18.72
CA GLY A 55 1.87 -2.75 17.56
C GLY A 55 2.44 -4.13 17.87
N ALA A 56 3.43 -4.23 18.77
CA ALA A 56 3.98 -5.50 19.22
C ALA A 56 3.06 -6.28 20.18
N VAL A 57 2.33 -5.58 21.04
CA VAL A 57 1.38 -6.18 22.00
C VAL A 57 0.10 -6.63 21.31
N TYR A 58 -0.46 -5.81 20.42
CA TYR A 58 -1.73 -6.05 19.73
C TYR A 58 -1.57 -6.71 18.36
N ARG A 59 -0.51 -7.51 18.14
CA ARG A 59 -0.24 -8.15 16.84
C ARG A 59 -1.42 -8.94 16.29
N SER A 60 -2.05 -9.77 17.11
CA SER A 60 -3.19 -10.60 16.67
C SER A 60 -4.39 -9.77 16.23
N GLN A 61 -4.67 -8.67 16.94
CA GLN A 61 -5.74 -7.75 16.58
C GLN A 61 -5.38 -6.98 15.30
N ALA A 62 -4.13 -6.55 15.17
CA ALA A 62 -3.64 -5.92 13.94
C ALA A 62 -3.73 -6.85 12.72
N GLU A 63 -3.40 -8.13 12.86
CA GLU A 63 -3.57 -9.14 11.81
C GLU A 63 -5.04 -9.32 11.43
N SER A 64 -5.95 -9.33 12.40
CA SER A 64 -7.39 -9.40 12.13
C SER A 64 -7.89 -8.17 11.36
N SER A 65 -7.55 -6.97 11.81
CA SER A 65 -7.94 -5.73 11.13
C SER A 65 -7.33 -5.62 9.72
N LEU A 66 -6.11 -6.13 9.54
CA LEU A 66 -5.48 -6.22 8.24
C LEU A 66 -6.23 -7.18 7.32
N ASN A 67 -6.63 -8.37 7.81
CA ASN A 67 -7.43 -9.31 7.05
C ASN A 67 -8.79 -8.72 6.64
N GLU A 68 -9.47 -8.01 7.54
CA GLU A 68 -10.72 -7.30 7.22
C GLU A 68 -10.51 -6.26 6.12
N THR A 69 -9.43 -5.46 6.21
CA THR A 69 -9.08 -4.46 5.20
C THR A 69 -8.77 -5.09 3.84
N LEU A 70 -8.08 -6.25 3.85
CA LEU A 70 -7.80 -7.01 2.63
C LEU A 70 -9.10 -7.54 2.02
N MET A 71 -10.03 -8.05 2.83
CA MET A 71 -11.35 -8.49 2.37
C MET A 71 -12.17 -7.33 1.79
N GLU A 72 -12.16 -6.16 2.43
CA GLU A 72 -12.81 -4.96 1.90
C GLU A 72 -12.21 -4.56 0.54
N SER A 73 -10.88 -4.65 0.40
CA SER A 73 -10.19 -4.39 -0.86
C SER A 73 -10.57 -5.39 -1.96
N VAL A 74 -10.69 -6.69 -1.62
CA VAL A 74 -11.21 -7.71 -2.56
C VAL A 74 -12.67 -7.41 -2.93
N ASN A 75 -13.51 -7.02 -1.97
CA ASN A 75 -14.88 -6.64 -2.25
C ASN A 75 -14.96 -5.41 -3.18
N ALA A 76 -14.05 -4.45 -3.03
CA ALA A 76 -13.93 -3.31 -3.95
C ALA A 76 -13.54 -3.73 -5.38
N LEU A 77 -12.74 -4.79 -5.55
CA LEU A 77 -12.41 -5.35 -6.87
C LEU A 77 -13.63 -6.05 -7.51
N LYS A 78 -14.43 -6.76 -6.72
CA LYS A 78 -15.68 -7.43 -7.18
C LYS A 78 -16.85 -6.46 -7.40
N SER A 79 -16.81 -5.29 -6.76
CA SER A 79 -17.90 -4.34 -6.78
C SER A 79 -18.09 -3.73 -8.16
N SER A 80 -19.35 -3.58 -8.58
CA SER A 80 -19.74 -2.88 -9.80
C SER A 80 -20.00 -1.38 -9.56
N SER A 81 -19.83 -0.88 -8.33
CA SER A 81 -20.03 0.55 -8.03
C SER A 81 -19.00 1.41 -8.77
N GLN A 82 -19.47 2.57 -9.25
CA GLN A 82 -18.64 3.56 -9.92
C GLN A 82 -17.56 4.13 -8.98
N ASP A 83 -17.80 4.13 -7.67
CA ASP A 83 -16.87 4.66 -6.65
C ASP A 83 -15.53 3.88 -6.62
N PHE A 84 -15.54 2.60 -7.00
CA PHE A 84 -14.36 1.74 -6.98
C PHE A 84 -13.61 1.69 -8.32
N LYS A 85 -14.14 2.27 -9.40
CA LYS A 85 -13.50 2.22 -10.73
C LYS A 85 -12.09 2.81 -10.72
N VAL A 86 -11.90 3.96 -10.08
CA VAL A 86 -10.57 4.60 -9.97
C VAL A 86 -9.57 3.72 -9.21
N PHE A 87 -10.04 3.02 -8.17
CA PHE A 87 -9.22 2.05 -7.45
C PHE A 87 -8.87 0.86 -8.33
N GLN A 88 -9.85 0.28 -9.03
CA GLN A 88 -9.68 -0.85 -9.94
C GLN A 88 -8.69 -0.53 -11.06
N GLU A 89 -8.76 0.64 -11.69
CA GLU A 89 -7.83 1.08 -12.73
C GLU A 89 -6.39 1.15 -12.22
N LYS A 90 -6.19 1.77 -11.05
CA LYS A 90 -4.87 1.86 -10.41
C LYS A 90 -4.35 0.49 -10.00
N PHE A 91 -5.23 -0.37 -9.48
CA PHE A 91 -4.86 -1.72 -9.09
C PHE A 91 -4.48 -2.57 -10.31
N GLN A 92 -5.21 -2.45 -11.42
CA GLN A 92 -4.87 -3.13 -12.67
C GLN A 92 -3.52 -2.66 -13.22
N LYS A 93 -3.19 -1.37 -13.08
CA LYS A 93 -1.85 -0.88 -13.44
C LYS A 93 -0.77 -1.55 -12.57
N PHE A 94 -1.00 -1.63 -11.26
CA PHE A 94 -0.11 -2.32 -10.33
C PHE A 94 0.07 -3.81 -10.67
N GLU A 95 -1.00 -4.52 -11.01
CA GLU A 95 -0.98 -5.92 -11.46
C GLU A 95 -0.07 -6.11 -12.68
N ASN A 96 -0.18 -5.22 -13.66
CA ASN A 96 0.62 -5.30 -14.88
C ASN A 96 2.10 -4.97 -14.64
N GLU A 97 2.39 -3.96 -13.81
CA GLU A 97 3.76 -3.59 -13.44
C GLU A 97 4.48 -4.70 -12.66
N ASN A 98 3.75 -5.39 -11.78
CA ASN A 98 4.31 -6.40 -10.89
C ASN A 98 4.06 -7.85 -11.34
N LYS A 99 3.46 -8.05 -12.51
CA LYS A 99 3.17 -9.37 -13.10
C LYS A 99 2.44 -10.30 -12.13
N CYS A 100 1.41 -9.77 -11.46
CA CYS A 100 0.58 -10.48 -10.50
C CYS A 100 -0.92 -10.28 -10.84
N CYS A 101 -1.80 -11.08 -10.23
CA CYS A 101 -3.24 -10.95 -10.46
C CYS A 101 -4.04 -11.14 -9.18
N GLY A 102 -5.03 -10.29 -8.93
CA GLY A 102 -5.85 -10.32 -7.73
C GLY A 102 -5.06 -10.07 -6.45
N LEU A 103 -5.73 -9.99 -5.31
CA LEU A 103 -5.08 -9.65 -4.05
C LEU A 103 -4.72 -10.91 -3.25
N LEU A 104 -5.67 -11.82 -3.05
CA LEU A 104 -5.57 -13.03 -2.24
C LEU A 104 -5.73 -14.30 -3.07
N ASN A 105 -6.80 -14.41 -3.87
CA ASN A 105 -7.20 -15.64 -4.55
C ASN A 105 -6.98 -15.58 -6.08
N GLY A 106 -6.09 -14.69 -6.55
CA GLY A 106 -5.80 -14.60 -7.97
C GLY A 106 -6.94 -13.93 -8.75
N PRO A 107 -7.19 -14.30 -10.03
CA PRO A 107 -8.23 -13.67 -10.86
C PRO A 107 -9.65 -13.81 -10.31
N GLU A 108 -9.90 -14.74 -9.38
CA GLU A 108 -11.21 -14.91 -8.73
C GLU A 108 -11.60 -13.70 -7.87
N ASP A 109 -10.62 -12.92 -7.39
CA ASP A 109 -10.88 -11.71 -6.62
C ASP A 109 -11.57 -10.61 -7.43
N TRP A 110 -11.52 -10.67 -8.75
CA TRP A 110 -12.24 -9.74 -9.63
C TRP A 110 -13.70 -10.14 -9.85
N GLY A 111 -14.10 -11.36 -9.50
CA GLY A 111 -15.47 -11.85 -9.69
C GLY A 111 -15.97 -11.63 -11.13
N ASN A 112 -17.14 -11.01 -11.26
CA ASN A 112 -17.73 -10.74 -12.58
C ASN A 112 -17.01 -9.62 -13.36
N ASN A 113 -16.24 -8.77 -12.67
CA ASN A 113 -15.53 -7.66 -13.30
C ASN A 113 -14.32 -8.12 -14.13
N ILE A 114 -13.84 -9.36 -13.97
CA ILE A 114 -12.71 -9.93 -14.72
C ILE A 114 -12.89 -9.83 -16.25
N ASN A 115 -14.15 -9.85 -16.70
CA ASN A 115 -14.57 -9.77 -18.10
C ASN A 115 -15.03 -8.36 -18.51
N ASN A 116 -15.23 -7.45 -17.57
CA ASN A 116 -15.66 -6.07 -17.80
C ASN A 116 -14.59 -5.11 -17.26
N PRO A 117 -13.44 -4.98 -17.95
CA PRO A 117 -12.34 -4.18 -17.46
C PRO A 117 -12.76 -2.72 -17.27
N SER A 118 -12.35 -2.13 -16.14
CA SER A 118 -12.36 -0.68 -15.96
C SER A 118 -11.25 -0.10 -16.86
N GLY A 119 -11.54 0.08 -18.15
CA GLY A 119 -10.60 0.60 -19.15
C GLY A 119 -10.43 -0.30 -20.40
N SER A 120 -9.43 0.01 -21.23
CA SER A 120 -9.16 -0.68 -22.51
C SER A 120 -8.27 -1.92 -22.38
N ASN A 121 -7.61 -2.13 -21.24
CA ASN A 121 -6.74 -3.28 -21.02
C ASN A 121 -7.50 -4.42 -20.34
N LYS A 122 -7.23 -5.66 -20.75
CA LYS A 122 -7.77 -6.84 -20.07
C LYS A 122 -7.08 -7.00 -18.70
N ILE A 123 -7.88 -7.33 -17.67
CA ILE A 123 -7.39 -7.49 -16.29
C ILE A 123 -6.39 -8.64 -16.21
N CYS A 124 -5.24 -8.38 -15.56
CA CYS A 124 -4.13 -9.33 -15.35
C CYS A 124 -3.62 -10.06 -16.60
N GLN A 125 -3.76 -9.50 -17.80
CA GLN A 125 -3.39 -10.24 -19.01
C GLN A 125 -1.89 -10.50 -19.02
N CYS A 126 -1.53 -11.78 -19.12
CA CYS A 126 -0.15 -12.18 -19.32
C CYS A 126 0.13 -12.28 -20.83
N GLN A 127 1.07 -11.48 -21.30
CA GLN A 127 1.64 -11.65 -22.64
C GLN A 127 2.49 -12.93 -22.60
N GLN A 128 2.18 -13.92 -23.42
CA GLN A 128 3.05 -15.10 -23.57
C GLN A 128 4.40 -14.67 -24.15
N GLU A 129 5.35 -14.27 -23.30
CA GLU A 129 6.75 -14.47 -23.61
C GLU A 129 6.98 -15.97 -23.51
N LYS A 130 7.24 -16.59 -24.66
CA LYS A 130 7.43 -18.03 -24.90
C LYS A 130 8.58 -18.61 -24.06
N SER A 131 8.48 -18.64 -22.72
CA SER A 131 9.44 -19.34 -21.85
C SER A 131 9.06 -19.48 -20.37
N SER A 132 7.93 -18.95 -19.87
CA SER A 132 7.62 -19.05 -18.42
C SER A 132 6.27 -19.73 -18.14
N PRO A 133 6.18 -21.07 -18.23
CA PRO A 133 5.04 -21.83 -17.70
C PRO A 133 4.82 -21.60 -16.19
N GLU A 134 5.82 -21.08 -15.48
CA GLU A 134 5.72 -20.77 -14.06
C GLU A 134 4.95 -19.48 -13.76
N LEU A 135 4.89 -18.53 -14.70
CA LEU A 135 4.38 -17.18 -14.44
C LEU A 135 2.89 -17.04 -14.76
N CYS A 136 2.40 -17.78 -15.74
CA CYS A 136 1.07 -17.57 -16.32
C CYS A 136 0.29 -18.86 -16.45
N PHE A 137 -1.02 -18.77 -16.27
CA PHE A 137 -1.93 -19.92 -16.40
C PHE A 137 -3.18 -19.54 -17.19
N TYR A 138 -3.88 -20.55 -17.71
CA TYR A 138 -5.07 -20.35 -18.53
C TYR A 138 -6.32 -20.25 -17.66
N PHE A 139 -7.04 -19.13 -17.79
CA PHE A 139 -8.26 -18.84 -17.04
C PHE A 139 -9.29 -18.17 -17.96
N GLN A 140 -10.51 -18.71 -18.02
CA GLN A 140 -11.63 -18.17 -18.81
C GLN A 140 -11.26 -17.70 -20.24
N GLY A 141 -10.55 -18.53 -21.01
CA GLY A 141 -10.27 -18.23 -22.42
C GLY A 141 -8.99 -17.40 -22.67
N ARG A 142 -8.24 -17.01 -21.63
CA ARG A 142 -7.01 -16.20 -21.77
C ARG A 142 -5.92 -16.60 -20.77
N TYR A 143 -4.68 -16.16 -21.03
CA TYR A 143 -3.58 -16.32 -20.07
C TYR A 143 -3.55 -15.14 -19.10
N VAL A 144 -3.47 -15.44 -17.81
CA VAL A 144 -3.36 -14.44 -16.72
C VAL A 144 -2.20 -14.78 -15.79
N TYR A 145 -1.70 -13.79 -15.06
CA TYR A 145 -0.65 -14.02 -14.06
C TYR A 145 -1.11 -14.96 -12.95
N LYS A 146 -0.26 -15.93 -12.61
CA LYS A 146 -0.54 -16.97 -11.60
C LYS A 146 -0.40 -16.45 -10.16
N THR A 147 0.54 -15.53 -9.95
CA THR A 147 0.92 -15.07 -8.61
C THR A 147 -0.08 -14.04 -8.07
N PRO A 148 -0.65 -14.24 -6.86
CA PRO A 148 -1.48 -13.22 -6.21
C PRO A 148 -0.66 -12.00 -5.80
N CYS A 149 -1.18 -10.79 -6.02
CA CYS A 149 -0.46 -9.56 -5.69
C CYS A 149 -0.19 -9.38 -4.19
N GLY A 150 -1.03 -9.94 -3.31
CA GLY A 150 -0.76 -9.94 -1.87
C GLY A 150 0.56 -10.62 -1.52
N THR A 151 0.93 -11.69 -2.22
CA THR A 151 2.23 -12.36 -2.01
C THR A 151 3.40 -11.49 -2.48
N VAL A 152 3.23 -10.76 -3.59
CA VAL A 152 4.24 -9.82 -4.10
C VAL A 152 4.42 -8.66 -3.13
N ILE A 153 3.33 -8.09 -2.61
CA ILE A 153 3.35 -7.02 -1.61
C ILE A 153 4.05 -7.50 -0.34
N ILE A 154 3.70 -8.67 0.19
CA ILE A 154 4.32 -9.22 1.40
C ILE A 154 5.80 -9.49 1.17
N LYS A 155 6.18 -10.03 0.01
CA LYS A 155 7.57 -10.28 -0.34
C LYS A 155 8.37 -8.98 -0.40
N TYR A 156 7.84 -7.98 -1.10
CA TYR A 156 8.44 -6.64 -1.18
C TYR A 156 8.63 -6.04 0.22
N LEU A 157 7.59 -6.11 1.06
CA LEU A 157 7.68 -5.63 2.45
C LEU A 157 8.78 -6.37 3.21
N LYS A 158 8.82 -7.70 3.17
CA LYS A 158 9.85 -8.48 3.89
C LYS A 158 11.27 -8.17 3.41
N ASP A 159 11.47 -8.04 2.10
CA ASP A 159 12.78 -7.77 1.50
C ASP A 159 13.29 -6.37 1.87
N HIS A 160 12.39 -5.40 2.04
CA HIS A 160 12.74 -4.01 2.40
C HIS A 160 12.58 -3.69 3.89
N LEU A 161 12.03 -4.59 4.70
CA LEU A 161 11.76 -4.34 6.11
C LEU A 161 13.03 -4.12 6.94
N VAL A 162 14.15 -4.77 6.60
CA VAL A 162 15.44 -4.53 7.26
C VAL A 162 15.89 -3.08 7.06
N ILE A 163 15.75 -2.56 5.82
CA ILE A 163 16.08 -1.18 5.47
C ILE A 163 15.17 -0.21 6.23
N ILE A 164 13.87 -0.50 6.30
CA ILE A 164 12.88 0.33 7.01
C ILE A 164 13.14 0.36 8.53
N MET A 165 13.61 -0.75 9.11
CA MET A 165 14.00 -0.81 10.52
C MET A 165 15.32 -0.08 10.81
N GLY A 166 16.07 0.34 9.79
CA GLY A 166 17.30 1.11 9.93
C GLY A 166 18.45 0.32 10.57
N ILE A 167 18.45 -1.01 10.40
CA ILE A 167 19.51 -1.94 10.87
C ILE A 167 20.49 -2.23 9.75
#